data_AF-A0A031IBD4-F1
#
_entry.id   AF-A0A031IBD4-F1
#
_cell.length_a   1.000
_cell.length_b   1.000
_cell.length_c   1.000
_cell.angle_alpha   90.00
_cell.angle_beta   90.00
_cell.angle_gamma   90.00
#
_symmetry.space_group_name_H-M   'P 1'
#
loop_
_entity.id
_entity.type
_entity.pdbx_description
1 polymer ?
#
loop_
_entity_poly.entity_id
_entity_poly.type
_entity_poly.pdbx_seq_one_letter_code
_entity_poly.pdbx_strand_id
1 'polypeptide(L)'
;MFKDPLRPLGATIKDPFLDLDQDHVPDMNDSMLDSNQNGIDDRTDAFLDLDHDHVPDVNDNFIDMNHNGIVDAMDMSLDIDHDGISDQIDSFIDTNHNGISDI
;
A
#
# COMPACT_ATOMS: atom_id res chain seq x y z
N MET A 1 7.58 11.67 4.73
CA MET A 1 6.34 11.46 3.95
C MET A 1 6.19 9.97 3.93
N PHE A 2 5.11 9.45 4.51
CA PHE A 2 4.80 8.03 4.46
C PHE A 2 4.84 7.58 3.00
N LYS A 3 5.62 6.56 2.70
CA LYS A 3 5.60 5.89 1.41
C LYS A 3 4.63 4.74 1.61
N ASP A 4 3.39 4.95 1.18
CA ASP A 4 2.40 3.89 1.16
C ASP A 4 2.78 2.94 0.01
N PRO A 5 3.27 1.72 0.26
CA PRO A 5 3.69 0.82 -0.82
C PRO A 5 2.48 0.23 -1.54
N LEU A 6 1.31 0.22 -0.90
CA LEU A 6 0.03 -0.18 -1.48
C LEU A 6 -0.55 0.94 -2.37
N ARG A 7 0.01 2.16 -2.28
CA ARG A 7 -0.37 3.31 -3.10
C ARG A 7 0.88 4.05 -3.59
N PRO A 8 1.38 3.71 -4.78
CA PRO A 8 2.60 4.30 -5.32
C PRO A 8 2.62 5.83 -5.18
N LEU A 9 3.78 6.38 -4.82
CA LEU A 9 3.92 7.81 -4.53
C LEU A 9 3.38 8.68 -5.68
N GLY A 10 2.24 9.35 -5.45
CA GLY A 10 1.58 10.21 -6.45
C GLY A 10 0.36 9.59 -7.14
N ALA A 11 0.00 8.35 -6.82
CA ALA A 11 -1.28 7.75 -7.17
C ALA A 11 -2.42 8.53 -6.49
N THR A 12 -3.51 8.77 -7.23
CA THR A 12 -4.71 9.40 -6.68
C THR A 12 -5.67 8.30 -6.31
N ILE A 13 -6.05 8.23 -5.02
CA ILE A 13 -7.06 7.24 -4.61
C ILE A 13 -8.36 7.50 -5.39
N LYS A 14 -8.81 6.49 -6.12
CA LYS A 14 -10.05 6.52 -6.90
C LYS A 14 -11.20 5.83 -6.17
N ASP A 15 -10.93 4.83 -5.35
CA ASP A 15 -11.95 4.15 -4.55
C ASP A 15 -12.26 4.93 -3.27
N PRO A 16 -13.45 5.56 -3.13
CA PRO A 16 -13.83 6.27 -1.92
C PRO A 16 -14.27 5.34 -0.77
N PHE A 17 -14.32 4.03 -1.02
CA PHE A 17 -14.71 3.00 -0.06
C PHE A 17 -13.55 2.10 0.37
N LEU A 18 -12.35 2.30 -0.18
CA LEU A 18 -11.16 1.58 0.23
C LEU A 18 -10.92 1.82 1.73
N ASP A 19 -10.83 0.71 2.46
CA ASP A 19 -10.77 0.60 3.91
C ASP A 19 -9.78 -0.53 4.23
N LEU A 20 -8.50 -0.18 4.27
CA LEU A 20 -7.40 -1.14 4.32
C LEU A 20 -7.27 -1.80 5.70
N ASP A 21 -7.46 -1.02 6.76
CA ASP A 21 -7.37 -1.52 8.15
C ASP A 21 -8.71 -2.09 8.67
N GLN A 22 -9.78 -1.98 7.87
CA GLN A 22 -11.10 -2.57 8.10
C GLN A 22 -11.81 -1.99 9.34
N ASP A 23 -11.53 -0.72 9.66
CA ASP A 23 -12.12 -0.02 10.80
C ASP A 23 -13.49 0.61 10.49
N HIS A 24 -13.98 0.48 9.24
CA HIS A 24 -15.21 1.07 8.69
C HIS A 24 -15.13 2.58 8.41
N VAL A 25 -13.93 3.16 8.41
CA VAL A 25 -13.63 4.52 7.97
C VAL A 25 -12.81 4.42 6.68
N PRO A 26 -13.31 4.92 5.54
CA PRO A 26 -12.51 4.88 4.31
C PRO A 26 -11.19 5.62 4.47
N ASP A 27 -10.10 5.05 3.96
CA ASP A 27 -8.73 5.55 4.11
C ASP A 27 -8.59 7.04 3.75
N MET A 28 -9.30 7.50 2.71
CA MET A 28 -9.28 8.91 2.29
C MET A 28 -9.74 9.88 3.38
N ASN A 29 -10.53 9.39 4.34
CA ASN A 29 -11.08 10.12 5.47
C ASN A 29 -10.54 9.62 6.81
N ASP A 30 -9.71 8.58 6.81
CA ASP A 30 -9.19 8.03 8.04
C ASP A 30 -7.92 8.75 8.50
N SER A 31 -8.01 9.33 9.68
CA SER A 31 -6.88 9.99 10.34
C SER A 31 -6.04 9.04 11.19
N MET A 32 -6.57 7.85 11.48
CA MET A 32 -6.01 6.83 12.34
C MET A 32 -5.64 5.55 11.58
N LEU A 33 -5.54 5.63 10.24
CA LEU A 33 -5.22 4.52 9.36
C LEU A 33 -4.05 3.71 9.92
N ASP A 34 -4.28 2.43 10.15
CA ASP A 34 -3.36 1.47 10.79
C ASP A 34 -3.21 0.24 9.87
N SER A 35 -2.46 0.41 8.79
CA SER A 35 -2.34 -0.59 7.72
C SER A 35 -1.79 -1.94 8.21
N ASN A 36 -1.00 -1.95 9.29
CA ASN A 36 -0.42 -3.16 9.87
C ASN A 36 -1.21 -3.68 11.09
N GLN A 37 -2.30 -3.01 11.46
CA GLN A 37 -3.21 -3.35 12.56
C GLN A 37 -2.49 -3.54 13.92
N ASN A 38 -1.45 -2.76 14.21
CA ASN A 38 -0.67 -2.87 15.44
C ASN A 38 -1.16 -1.95 16.58
N GLY A 39 -2.16 -1.11 16.30
CA GLY A 39 -2.77 -0.15 17.22
C GLY A 39 -2.09 1.23 17.25
N ILE A 40 -1.21 1.52 16.28
CA ILE A 40 -0.54 2.81 16.10
C ILE A 40 -0.80 3.26 14.67
N ASP A 41 -1.33 4.46 14.48
CA ASP A 41 -1.61 4.98 13.14
C ASP A 41 -0.33 5.13 12.30
N ASP A 42 -0.42 4.85 11.00
CA ASP A 42 0.70 4.83 10.05
C ASP A 42 1.49 6.15 10.02
N ARG A 43 0.84 7.27 10.36
CA ARG A 43 1.50 8.59 10.38
C ARG A 43 2.36 8.78 11.61
N THR A 44 2.07 8.11 12.72
CA THR A 44 2.84 8.17 13.96
C THR A 44 3.68 6.93 14.24
N ASP A 45 3.44 5.82 13.54
CA ASP A 45 4.21 4.60 13.69
C ASP A 45 5.63 4.73 13.11
N ALA A 46 6.60 4.89 14.00
CA ALA A 46 8.02 4.95 13.65
C ALA A 46 8.63 3.57 13.32
N PHE A 47 7.88 2.50 13.53
CA PHE A 47 8.26 1.10 13.33
C PHE A 47 7.42 0.39 12.28
N LEU A 48 6.54 1.12 11.57
CA LEU A 48 5.83 0.60 10.41
C LEU A 48 6.85 0.04 9.43
N ASP A 49 6.65 -1.22 9.06
CA ASP A 49 7.55 -2.09 8.30
C ASP A 49 6.63 -3.01 7.49
N LEU A 50 6.10 -2.48 6.38
CA LEU A 50 5.02 -3.12 5.63
C LEU A 50 5.51 -4.30 4.80
N ASP A 51 6.74 -4.24 4.28
CA ASP A 51 7.37 -5.36 3.60
C ASP A 51 8.09 -6.31 4.58
N HIS A 52 8.08 -6.04 5.89
CA HIS A 52 8.61 -6.95 6.91
C HIS A 52 10.09 -7.30 6.73
N ASP A 53 10.90 -6.38 6.19
CA ASP A 53 12.34 -6.56 5.98
C ASP A 53 13.19 -6.17 7.21
N HIS A 54 12.53 -5.73 8.29
CA HIS A 54 13.12 -5.21 9.54
C HIS A 54 13.73 -3.80 9.44
N VAL A 55 13.45 -3.07 8.36
CA VAL A 55 13.79 -1.67 8.18
C VAL A 55 12.49 -0.86 8.17
N PRO A 56 12.27 0.05 9.14
CA PRO A 56 11.04 0.84 9.13
C PRO A 56 10.87 1.65 7.84
N ASP A 57 9.67 1.66 7.27
CA ASP A 57 9.30 2.26 5.98
C ASP A 57 9.76 3.73 5.86
N VAL A 58 9.73 4.47 6.97
CA VAL A 58 10.17 5.87 7.03
C VAL A 58 11.66 6.05 6.71
N ASN A 59 12.46 5.01 6.91
CA ASN A 59 13.90 4.95 6.62
C ASN A 59 14.23 4.00 5.47
N ASP A 60 13.26 3.21 5.02
CA ASP A 60 13.50 2.23 3.98
C ASP A 60 13.37 2.82 2.57
N ASN A 61 14.37 2.48 1.75
CA ASN A 61 14.44 2.86 0.34
C ASN A 61 14.38 1.64 -0.58
N PHE A 62 14.20 0.45 -0.02
CA PHE A 62 14.24 -0.82 -0.71
C PHE A 62 12.94 -1.63 -0.60
N ILE A 63 11.83 -0.97 -0.25
CA ILE A 63 10.50 -1.56 -0.13
C ILE A 63 10.25 -2.57 -1.26
N ASP A 64 10.06 -3.82 -0.86
CA ASP A 64 9.93 -5.01 -1.71
C ASP A 64 8.80 -5.89 -1.17
N MET A 65 7.56 -5.49 -1.45
CA MET A 65 6.36 -6.13 -0.89
C MET A 65 6.19 -7.60 -1.27
N ASN A 66 6.76 -8.01 -2.41
CA ASN A 66 6.66 -9.39 -2.90
C ASN A 66 7.92 -10.24 -2.64
N HIS A 67 8.92 -9.66 -1.96
CA HIS A 67 10.19 -10.29 -1.54
C HIS A 67 10.98 -10.92 -2.69
N ASN A 68 10.94 -10.34 -3.88
CA ASN A 68 11.65 -10.88 -5.05
C ASN A 68 13.06 -10.31 -5.24
N GLY A 69 13.47 -9.35 -4.40
CA GLY A 69 14.76 -8.68 -4.43
C GLY A 69 14.84 -7.50 -5.40
N ILE A 70 13.70 -7.05 -5.93
CA ILE A 70 13.56 -5.87 -6.79
C ILE A 70 12.66 -4.88 -6.04
N VAL A 71 13.18 -3.68 -5.77
CA VAL A 71 12.38 -2.61 -5.14
C VAL A 71 11.11 -2.38 -5.94
N ASP A 72 9.97 -2.28 -5.28
CA ASP A 72 8.63 -2.16 -5.88
C ASP A 72 8.56 -1.05 -6.94
N ALA A 73 9.20 0.09 -6.68
CA ALA A 73 9.26 1.22 -7.61
C ALA A 73 9.97 0.91 -8.96
N MET A 74 10.72 -0.20 -9.03
CA MET A 74 11.39 -0.70 -10.24
C MET A 74 10.87 -2.07 -10.67
N ASP A 75 9.98 -2.69 -9.90
CA ASP A 75 9.52 -4.04 -10.16
C ASP A 75 8.42 -4.06 -11.22
N MET A 76 8.72 -4.73 -12.34
CA MET A 76 7.82 -4.91 -13.48
C MET A 76 6.96 -6.17 -13.35
N SER A 77 7.15 -6.91 -12.26
CA SER A 77 6.40 -8.11 -11.91
C SER A 77 5.53 -7.94 -10.66
N LEU A 78 5.60 -6.78 -10.00
CA LEU A 78 4.67 -6.42 -8.94
C LEU A 78 3.26 -6.36 -9.52
N ASP A 79 2.35 -7.06 -8.84
CA ASP A 79 0.95 -7.30 -9.18
C ASP A 79 0.22 -7.42 -7.82
N ILE A 80 -0.11 -6.29 -7.22
CA ILE A 80 -0.53 -6.23 -5.80
C ILE A 80 -1.95 -6.76 -5.60
N ASP A 81 -2.82 -6.61 -6.59
CA ASP A 81 -4.21 -7.11 -6.55
C ASP A 81 -4.37 -8.52 -7.14
N HIS A 82 -3.28 -9.06 -7.69
CA HIS A 82 -3.14 -10.42 -8.19
C HIS A 82 -4.07 -10.73 -9.37
N ASP A 83 -4.36 -9.74 -10.22
CA ASP A 83 -5.22 -9.90 -11.40
C ASP A 83 -4.47 -10.45 -12.64
N GLY A 84 -3.14 -10.53 -12.57
CA GLY A 84 -2.25 -11.00 -13.64
C GLY A 84 -1.72 -9.90 -14.56
N ILE A 85 -1.99 -8.63 -14.24
CA ILE A 85 -1.46 -7.43 -14.89
C ILE A 85 -0.53 -6.73 -13.89
N SER A 86 0.72 -6.48 -14.28
CA SER A 86 1.61 -5.77 -13.37
C SER A 86 1.17 -4.34 -13.11
N ASP A 87 1.28 -3.88 -11.86
CA ASP A 87 0.95 -2.54 -11.36
C ASP A 87 1.53 -1.40 -12.23
N GLN A 88 2.69 -1.60 -12.87
CA GLN A 88 3.28 -0.57 -13.75
C GLN A 88 2.45 -0.26 -14.99
N ILE A 89 1.66 -1.22 -15.45
CA ILE A 89 0.80 -1.11 -16.64
C ILE A 89 -0.67 -1.30 -16.30
N ASP A 90 -0.99 -1.70 -15.08
CA ASP A 90 -2.37 -1.83 -14.64
C ASP A 90 -3.00 -0.45 -14.39
N SER A 91 -4.17 -0.27 -14.99
CA SER A 91 -4.98 0.94 -14.84
C SER A 91 -6.16 0.73 -13.89
N PHE A 92 -6.29 -0.47 -13.34
CA PHE A 92 -7.42 -0.93 -12.54
C PHE A 92 -6.98 -1.78 -11.34
N ILE A 93 -6.01 -1.30 -10.56
CA ILE A 93 -5.60 -1.99 -9.34
C ILE A 93 -6.77 -2.00 -8.35
N ASP A 94 -7.23 -3.17 -7.92
CA ASP A 94 -8.38 -3.40 -7.01
C ASP A 94 -8.03 -4.41 -5.91
N THR A 95 -7.25 -3.96 -4.92
CA THR A 95 -6.70 -4.81 -3.84
C THR A 95 -7.76 -5.41 -2.93
N ASN A 96 -8.93 -4.77 -2.81
CA ASN A 96 -10.03 -5.24 -1.98
C ASN A 96 -11.10 -6.03 -2.77
N HIS A 97 -10.92 -6.18 -4.10
CA HIS A 97 -11.79 -6.87 -5.05
C HIS A 97 -13.25 -6.41 -5.01
N ASN A 98 -13.50 -5.12 -4.78
CA ASN A 98 -14.85 -4.56 -4.72
C ASN A 98 -15.38 -4.08 -6.09
N GLY A 99 -14.56 -4.14 -7.14
CA GLY A 99 -14.89 -3.71 -8.49
C GLY A 99 -14.74 -2.20 -8.73
N ILE A 100 -14.03 -1.49 -7.85
CA ILE A 100 -13.68 -0.08 -7.98
C ILE A 100 -12.17 0.03 -7.85
N SER A 101 -11.50 0.57 -8.88
CA SER A 101 -10.06 0.82 -8.87
C SER A 101 -9.64 1.65 -7.67
N ASP A 102 -8.63 1.19 -6.95
CA ASP A 102 -8.00 1.86 -5.82
C ASP A 102 -7.30 3.16 -6.25
N ILE A 103 -6.65 3.15 -7.43
CA ILE A 103 -5.85 4.27 -7.99
C ILE A 103 -6.29 4.72 -9.38
#